data_AF-A0A6C0F253-F1
#
_entry.id   AF-A0A6C0F253-F1
#
_cell.length_a   1.000
_cell.length_b   1.000
_cell.length_c   1.000
_cell.angle_alpha   90.00
_cell.angle_beta   90.00
_cell.angle_gamma   90.00
#
_symmetry.space_group_name_H-M   'P 1'
#
loop_
_entity.id
_entity.type
_entity.pdbx_description
1 polymer ?
#
loop_
_entity_poly.entity_id
_entity_poly.type
_entity_poly.pdbx_seq_one_letter_code
_entity_poly.pdbx_strand_id
1 'polypeptide(L)' 'MPSCCKHSKKAKSCKRSTDGKIFGLPRRFTRKRCKKIKGFTMRSSCAPYLGCAK' A
#
# COMPACT_ATOMS: atom_id res chain seq x y z
N MET A 1 -12.63 7.34 2.55
CA MET A 1 -11.61 6.46 1.93
C MET A 1 -10.47 6.24 2.91
N PRO A 2 -10.07 5.00 3.22
CA PRO A 2 -9.08 4.74 4.27
C PRO A 2 -7.65 5.07 3.83
N SER A 3 -6.79 5.39 4.80
CA SER A 3 -5.34 5.42 4.57
C SER A 3 -4.85 4.05 4.14
N CYS A 4 -3.92 3.99 3.17
CA CYS A 4 -3.29 2.73 2.75
C CYS A 4 -2.59 1.99 3.90
N CYS A 5 -2.25 2.68 5.00
CA CYS A 5 -1.69 2.05 6.18
C CYS A 5 -2.75 1.38 7.06
N LYS A 6 -3.99 1.86 7.07
CA LYS A 6 -5.08 1.41 7.97
C LYS A 6 -6.30 0.87 7.22
N HIS A 7 -6.15 0.48 5.95
CA HIS A 7 -7.25 -0.01 5.14
C HIS A 7 -7.72 -1.41 5.60
N SER A 8 -9.02 -1.66 5.55
CA SER A 8 -9.63 -2.98 5.79
C SER A 8 -9.75 -3.78 4.49
N LYS A 9 -9.64 -5.12 4.53
CA LYS A 9 -9.68 -6.02 3.36
C LYS A 9 -10.89 -5.81 2.42
N LYS A 10 -11.96 -5.19 2.90
CA LYS A 10 -13.17 -4.84 2.11
C LYS A 10 -13.01 -3.56 1.26
N ALA A 11 -11.97 -2.75 1.47
CA ALA A 11 -11.78 -1.51 0.75
C ALA A 11 -11.28 -1.76 -0.68
N LYS A 12 -11.92 -1.12 -1.65
CA LYS A 12 -11.56 -1.16 -3.08
C LYS A 12 -10.45 -0.18 -3.44
N SER A 13 -10.19 0.81 -2.59
CA SER A 13 -9.18 1.84 -2.80
C SER A 13 -8.64 2.37 -1.48
N CYS A 14 -7.43 2.94 -1.52
CA CYS A 14 -6.82 3.61 -0.37
C CYS A 14 -6.06 4.86 -0.79
N LYS A 15 -5.89 5.80 0.15
CA LYS A 15 -5.08 7.01 -0.03
C LYS A 15 -3.74 6.85 0.67
N ARG A 16 -2.64 7.07 -0.03
CA ARG A 16 -1.29 7.04 0.56
C ARG A 16 -1.07 8.32 1.37
N SER A 17 -0.62 8.17 2.62
CA SER A 17 -0.56 9.28 3.58
C SER A 17 0.51 10.32 3.26
N THR A 18 1.56 9.97 2.51
CA THR A 18 2.71 10.85 2.21
C THR A 18 2.39 11.91 1.15
N ASP A 19 1.72 11.52 0.07
CA ASP A 19 1.52 12.34 -1.13
C ASP A 19 0.06 12.36 -1.59
N GLY A 20 -0.84 11.72 -0.85
CA GLY A 20 -2.27 11.74 -1.14
C GLY A 20 -2.69 10.96 -2.38
N LYS A 21 -1.79 10.23 -3.06
CA LYS A 21 -2.16 9.40 -4.22
C LYS A 21 -3.13 8.29 -3.85
N ILE A 22 -4.05 8.04 -4.78
CA ILE A 22 -5.09 7.02 -4.65
C ILE A 22 -4.60 5.75 -5.34
N PHE A 23 -4.73 4.62 -4.64
CA PHE A 23 -4.36 3.31 -5.16
C PHE A 23 -5.56 2.38 -5.12
N GLY A 24 -5.75 1.62 -6.21
CA GLY A 24 -6.68 0.51 -6.26
C GLY A 24 -6.19 -0.68 -5.43
N LEU A 25 -7.15 -1.39 -4.84
CA LEU A 25 -6.98 -2.64 -4.09
C LEU A 25 -7.85 -3.74 -4.73
N PRO A 26 -7.49 -5.03 -4.61
CA PRO A 26 -6.36 -5.56 -3.86
C PRO A 26 -5.03 -5.42 -4.61
N ARG A 27 -3.94 -5.21 -3.86
CA ARG A 27 -2.58 -5.29 -4.41
C ARG A 27 -2.05 -6.72 -4.29
N ARG A 28 -1.13 -7.10 -5.18
CA ARG A 28 -0.49 -8.42 -5.20
C ARG A 28 0.22 -8.76 -3.89
N PHE A 29 0.83 -7.76 -3.24
CA PHE A 29 1.51 -7.92 -1.97
C PHE A 29 0.82 -7.17 -0.83
N THR A 30 0.79 -7.81 0.34
CA THR A 30 0.25 -7.24 1.57
C THR A 30 1.23 -6.25 2.19
N ARG A 31 0.72 -5.34 3.04
CA ARG A 31 1.54 -4.41 3.84
C ARG A 31 2.67 -5.13 4.59
N LYS A 32 2.41 -6.32 5.15
CA LYS A 32 3.41 -7.12 5.87
C LYS A 32 4.58 -7.52 4.97
N ARG A 33 4.29 -7.96 3.74
CA ARG A 33 5.32 -8.36 2.76
C ARG A 33 6.13 -7.15 2.28
N CYS A 34 5.47 -6.01 2.18
CA CYS A 34 6.08 -4.74 1.76
C CYS A 34 7.06 -4.10 2.75
N LYS A 35 7.29 -4.70 3.93
CA LYS A 35 8.35 -4.28 4.86
C LYS A 35 9.77 -4.45 4.29
N LYS A 36 9.98 -5.46 3.44
CA LYS A 36 11.27 -5.75 2.80
C LYS A 36 11.06 -5.88 1.30
N ILE A 37 11.21 -4.78 0.57
CA ILE A 37 11.02 -4.76 -0.89
C ILE A 37 12.17 -5.52 -1.57
N LYS A 38 11.83 -6.46 -2.46
CA LYS A 38 12.78 -7.20 -3.30
C LYS A 38 12.34 -7.12 -4.77
N GLY A 39 13.16 -6.47 -5.60
CA GLY A 39 12.91 -6.32 -7.04
C GLY A 39 11.83 -5.30 -7.43
N PHE A 40 11.72 -5.03 -8.73
CA PHE A 40 10.87 -3.99 -9.30
C PHE A 40 9.37 -4.27 -9.15
N THR A 41 8.94 -5.53 -9.37
CA THR A 41 7.53 -5.94 -9.24
C THR A 41 6.98 -5.66 -7.84
N MET A 42 7.81 -5.91 -6.83
CA MET A 42 7.46 -5.69 -5.45
C MET A 42 7.43 -4.20 -5.11
N ARG A 43 8.36 -3.40 -5.65
CA ARG A 43 8.36 -1.94 -5.52
C ARG A 43 7.06 -1.32 -6.03
N SER A 44 6.58 -1.73 -7.20
CA SER A 44 5.34 -1.22 -7.80
C SER A 44 4.08 -1.60 -7.02
N SER A 45 4.02 -2.84 -6.50
CA SER A 45 2.87 -3.28 -5.69
C SER A 45 2.93 -2.77 -4.24
N CYS A 46 4.11 -2.44 -3.72
CA CYS A 46 4.29 -1.88 -2.37
C CYS A 46 4.22 -0.35 -2.30
N ALA A 47 4.12 0.30 -3.46
CA ALA A 47 3.93 1.74 -3.58
C ALA A 47 2.85 2.33 -2.65
N PRO A 48 1.66 1.73 -2.44
CA PRO A 48 0.65 2.33 -1.56
C PRO A 48 1.07 2.39 -0.08
N TYR A 49 1.97 1.49 0.33
CA TYR A 49 2.40 1.33 1.72
C TYR A 49 3.70 2.08 2.03
N LEU A 50 4.22 2.85 1.07
CA LEU A 50 5.39 3.70 1.29
C LEU A 50 5.07 4.70 2.42
N GLY A 51 5.93 4.76 3.45
CA GLY A 51 5.70 5.62 4.62
C GLY A 51 4.73 5.05 5.68
N CYS A 52 4.26 3.80 5.54
CA CYS A 52 3.48 3.13 6.60
C CYS A 52 4.34 2.55 7.74
N ALA A 53 5.65 2.85 7.76
CA ALA A 53 6.54 2.47 8.85
C ALA A 53 6.38 3.45 10.03
N LYS A 54 5.46 3.11 10.93
CA LYS A 54 5.58 3.37 12.36
C LYS A 54 5.54 2.02 13.05
#